data_AF-W2N2V2-F1
#
_entry.id   AF-W2N2V2-F1
#
_cell.length_a   1.000
_cell.length_b   1.000
_cell.length_c   1.000
_cell.angle_alpha   90.00
_cell.angle_beta   90.00
_cell.angle_gamma   90.00
#
_symmetry.space_group_name_H-M   'P 1'
#
loop_
_entity.id
_entity.type
_entity.pdbx_description
1 polymer ?
#
loop_
_entity_poly.entity_id
_entity_poly.type
_entity_poly.pdbx_seq_one_letter_code
_entity_poly.pdbx_strand_id
1 'polypeptide(L)'
;MNAQYQEEEMDMGAEEHEMQGPRLVNILEQAGINATDVNKLKEAGMHTVDAVAMATKKQLVSIKGISEVKAEKMLKAAREMVNVGFTTAADVLESRKDLITLSTGSNAVDELLKGGIETGSITELFGEFRTGKTQLCHQLCVTCQLPVDRGGGEGKALYIDTEGTFRPQRLQAIAERYGLDGDSVLDNVAFARAYNSEHQMQLLIQASAMMAESRFALVIVDSATALFRTDYSGRGELAARQQELAKYVGYAS
;
A
#
# COMPACT_ATOMS: atom_id res chain seq x y z
N MET A 1 3.23 48.23 40.39
CA MET A 1 2.46 48.16 39.12
C MET A 1 2.92 46.89 38.43
N ASN A 2 2.26 45.77 38.74
CA ASN A 2 2.54 44.46 38.14
C ASN A 2 1.45 44.19 37.11
N ALA A 3 1.81 44.21 35.82
CA ALA A 3 0.93 43.77 34.75
C ALA A 3 1.09 42.25 34.62
N GLN A 4 0.06 41.51 35.02
CA GLN A 4 -0.10 40.10 34.69
C GLN A 4 -0.45 40.01 33.20
N TYR A 5 0.41 39.38 32.41
CA TYR A 5 0.04 38.85 31.11
C TYR A 5 -0.57 37.47 31.34
N GLN A 6 -1.87 37.34 31.07
CA GLN A 6 -2.55 36.05 30.97
C GLN A 6 -2.28 35.51 29.57
N GLU A 7 -1.66 34.33 29.49
CA GLU A 7 -1.61 33.52 28.27
C GLU A 7 -3.00 32.89 28.08
N GLU A 8 -3.70 33.29 27.02
CA GLU A 8 -4.87 32.59 26.52
C GLU A 8 -4.39 31.32 25.80
N GLU A 9 -4.57 30.16 26.44
CA GLU A 9 -4.47 28.86 25.77
C GLU A 9 -5.60 28.77 24.73
N MET A 10 -5.24 28.87 23.45
CA MET A 10 -6.13 28.48 22.36
C MET A 10 -6.23 26.96 22.36
N ASP A 11 -7.32 26.45 22.91
CA ASP A 11 -7.83 25.10 22.69
C ASP A 11 -8.12 24.91 21.19
N MET A 12 -7.11 24.48 20.44
CA MET A 12 -7.33 23.91 19.11
C MET A 12 -7.91 22.53 19.32
N GLY A 13 -9.24 22.45 19.32
CA GLY A 13 -9.97 21.19 19.27
C GLY A 13 -9.34 20.30 18.21
N ALA A 14 -8.81 19.16 18.63
CA ALA A 14 -8.35 18.12 17.74
C ALA A 14 -9.56 17.66 16.93
N GLU A 15 -9.68 18.14 15.70
CA GLU A 15 -10.53 17.49 14.71
C GLU A 15 -10.00 16.07 14.58
N GLU A 16 -10.79 15.10 15.02
CA GLU A 16 -10.57 13.68 14.73
C GLU A 16 -10.54 13.54 13.21
N HIS A 17 -9.35 13.60 12.61
CA HIS A 17 -9.14 13.26 11.21
C HIS A 17 -9.41 11.75 11.07
N GLU A 18 -10.69 11.38 10.94
CA GLU A 18 -11.08 10.09 10.41
C GLU A 18 -10.44 9.96 9.02
N MET A 19 -9.30 9.29 8.95
CA MET A 19 -8.66 8.95 7.69
C MET A 19 -9.64 8.14 6.86
N GLN A 20 -10.18 8.77 5.83
CA GLN A 20 -10.98 8.08 4.84
C GLN A 20 -10.04 7.15 4.07
N GLY A 21 -10.28 5.84 4.20
CA GLY A 21 -9.64 4.82 3.39
C GLY A 21 -9.91 5.03 1.89
N PRO A 22 -9.35 4.18 1.02
CA PRO A 22 -9.49 4.37 -0.42
C PRO A 22 -10.96 4.39 -0.84
N ARG A 23 -11.30 5.29 -1.77
CA ARG A 23 -12.66 5.35 -2.31
C ARG A 23 -12.90 4.15 -3.20
N LEU A 24 -13.86 3.32 -2.82
CA LEU A 24 -14.16 2.08 -3.53
C LEU A 24 -14.76 2.34 -4.91
N VAL A 25 -14.40 1.50 -5.87
CA VAL A 25 -14.82 1.60 -7.28
C VAL A 25 -16.34 1.55 -7.47
N ASN A 26 -17.09 0.99 -6.51
CA ASN A 26 -18.56 0.99 -6.51
C ASN A 26 -19.18 2.38 -6.60
N ILE A 27 -18.50 3.42 -6.11
CA ILE A 27 -19.00 4.80 -6.18
C ILE A 27 -19.20 5.24 -7.64
N LEU A 28 -18.48 4.65 -8.61
CA LEU A 28 -18.67 4.96 -10.02
C LEU A 28 -20.09 4.64 -10.54
N GLU A 29 -20.84 3.77 -9.85
CA GLU A 29 -22.25 3.51 -10.19
C GLU A 29 -23.11 4.77 -10.06
N GLN A 30 -22.80 5.62 -9.08
CA GLN A 30 -23.48 6.91 -8.85
C GLN A 30 -23.17 7.92 -9.96
N ALA A 31 -22.04 7.76 -10.66
CA ALA A 31 -21.67 8.53 -11.85
C ALA A 31 -22.15 7.87 -13.17
N GLY A 32 -23.06 6.90 -13.08
CA GLY A 32 -23.71 6.29 -14.24
C GLY A 32 -22.86 5.22 -14.94
N ILE A 33 -21.85 4.65 -14.27
CA ILE A 33 -21.20 3.42 -14.73
C ILE A 33 -22.06 2.22 -14.32
N ASN A 34 -22.27 1.25 -15.21
CA ASN A 34 -23.12 0.10 -14.91
C ASN A 34 -22.42 -0.84 -13.91
N ALA A 35 -23.14 -1.38 -12.92
CA ALA A 35 -22.64 -2.37 -11.96
C ALA A 35 -21.92 -3.56 -12.62
N THR A 36 -22.40 -4.06 -13.77
CA THR A 36 -21.72 -5.13 -14.53
C THR A 36 -20.35 -4.71 -15.03
N ASP A 37 -20.19 -3.44 -15.42
CA ASP A 37 -18.91 -2.92 -15.87
C ASP A 37 -17.99 -2.59 -14.67
N VAL A 38 -18.54 -2.18 -13.52
CA VAL A 38 -17.80 -2.06 -12.25
C VAL A 38 -17.27 -3.42 -11.78
N ASN A 39 -18.06 -4.49 -11.90
CA ASN A 39 -17.59 -5.83 -11.54
C ASN A 39 -16.42 -6.29 -12.43
N LYS A 40 -16.42 -5.95 -13.73
CA LYS A 40 -15.26 -6.21 -14.61
C LYS A 40 -14.01 -5.44 -14.19
N LEU A 41 -14.14 -4.22 -13.68
CA LEU A 41 -13.02 -3.46 -13.13
C LEU A 41 -12.44 -4.19 -11.91
N LYS A 42 -13.29 -4.67 -11.00
CA LYS A 42 -12.88 -5.47 -9.84
C LYS A 42 -12.19 -6.77 -10.24
N GLU A 43 -12.77 -7.51 -11.20
CA GLU A 43 -12.16 -8.74 -11.73
C GLU A 43 -10.77 -8.49 -12.37
N ALA A 44 -10.54 -7.27 -12.85
CA ALA A 44 -9.24 -6.82 -13.37
C ALA A 44 -8.32 -6.22 -12.30
N GLY A 45 -8.67 -6.31 -11.01
CA GLY A 45 -7.87 -5.81 -9.89
C GLY A 45 -8.02 -4.32 -9.58
N MET A 46 -8.96 -3.61 -10.23
CA MET A 46 -9.23 -2.19 -10.00
C MET A 46 -10.37 -2.02 -8.99
N HIS A 47 -10.01 -1.99 -7.70
CA HIS A 47 -11.00 -1.91 -6.60
C HIS A 47 -11.26 -0.50 -6.08
N THR A 48 -10.50 0.50 -6.53
CA THR A 48 -10.60 1.89 -6.08
C THR A 48 -10.86 2.85 -7.24
N VAL A 49 -11.41 4.02 -6.93
CA VAL A 49 -11.61 5.10 -7.92
C VAL A 49 -10.27 5.58 -8.46
N ASP A 50 -9.27 5.72 -7.59
CA ASP A 50 -7.90 6.13 -7.93
C ASP A 50 -7.25 5.17 -8.94
N ALA A 51 -7.41 3.85 -8.75
CA ALA A 51 -6.91 2.84 -9.70
C ALA A 51 -7.49 3.04 -11.11
N VAL A 52 -8.78 3.41 -11.22
CA VAL A 52 -9.41 3.70 -12.51
C VAL A 52 -8.94 5.05 -13.06
N ALA A 53 -8.85 6.09 -12.22
CA ALA A 53 -8.46 7.43 -12.64
C ALA A 53 -7.03 7.49 -13.21
N MET A 54 -6.12 6.73 -12.60
CA MET A 54 -4.71 6.61 -12.98
C MET A 54 -4.46 5.61 -14.11
N ALA A 55 -5.41 4.72 -14.41
CA ALA A 55 -5.29 3.77 -15.50
C ALA A 55 -5.20 4.45 -16.88
N THR A 56 -4.52 3.79 -17.80
CA THR A 56 -4.53 4.17 -19.21
C THR A 56 -5.80 3.66 -19.90
N LYS A 57 -6.28 4.39 -20.92
CA LYS A 57 -7.37 3.91 -21.78
C LYS A 57 -7.07 2.52 -22.35
N LYS A 58 -5.80 2.25 -22.71
CA LYS A 58 -5.36 0.94 -23.23
C LYS A 58 -5.56 -0.19 -22.22
N GLN A 59 -5.23 0.03 -20.94
CA GLN A 59 -5.47 -0.97 -19.88
C GLN A 59 -6.96 -1.27 -19.75
N LEU A 60 -7.82 -0.25 -19.70
CA LEU A 60 -9.27 -0.45 -19.56
C LEU A 60 -9.88 -1.20 -20.76
N VAL A 61 -9.48 -0.86 -21.99
CA VAL A 61 -9.96 -1.53 -23.21
C VAL A 61 -9.47 -2.98 -23.30
N SER A 62 -8.36 -3.33 -22.64
CA SER A 62 -7.89 -4.71 -22.58
C SER A 62 -8.77 -5.60 -21.69
N ILE A 63 -9.62 -5.02 -20.85
CA ILE A 63 -10.59 -5.75 -20.03
C ILE A 63 -11.73 -6.24 -20.92
N LYS A 64 -11.94 -7.56 -20.91
CA LYS A 64 -12.97 -8.22 -21.75
C LYS A 64 -14.35 -7.60 -21.52
N GLY A 65 -14.94 -7.05 -22.58
CA GLY A 65 -16.28 -6.48 -22.55
C GLY A 65 -16.35 -5.01 -22.13
N ILE A 66 -15.20 -4.31 -22.06
CA ILE A 66 -15.10 -2.85 -21.96
C ILE A 66 -14.72 -2.31 -23.34
N SER A 67 -15.60 -1.50 -23.94
CA SER A 67 -15.32 -0.81 -25.21
C SER A 67 -14.56 0.50 -24.97
N GLU A 68 -14.01 1.09 -26.03
CA GLU A 68 -13.37 2.41 -25.93
C GLU A 68 -14.28 3.49 -25.33
N VAL A 69 -15.55 3.52 -25.75
CA VAL A 69 -16.55 4.47 -25.25
C VAL A 69 -16.80 4.26 -23.75
N LYS A 70 -16.86 3.00 -23.29
CA LYS A 70 -17.01 2.69 -21.87
C LYS A 70 -15.78 3.11 -21.08
N ALA A 71 -14.57 2.83 -21.59
CA ALA A 71 -13.32 3.22 -20.96
C ALA A 71 -13.22 4.74 -20.79
N GLU A 72 -13.58 5.52 -21.82
CA GLU A 72 -13.61 7.00 -21.72
C GLU A 72 -14.61 7.50 -20.68
N LYS A 73 -15.81 6.90 -20.64
CA LYS A 73 -16.82 7.25 -19.64
C LYS A 73 -16.35 6.96 -18.21
N MET A 74 -15.71 5.80 -17.99
CA MET A 74 -15.14 5.42 -16.70
C MET A 74 -14.02 6.36 -16.26
N LEU A 75 -13.07 6.66 -17.16
CA LEU A 75 -11.97 7.59 -16.87
C LEU A 75 -12.49 8.97 -16.52
N LYS A 76 -13.47 9.47 -17.27
CA LYS A 76 -14.10 10.77 -16.99
C LYS A 76 -14.74 10.76 -15.59
N ALA A 77 -15.59 9.78 -15.30
CA ALA A 77 -16.27 9.66 -14.01
C ALA A 77 -15.28 9.56 -12.84
N ALA A 78 -14.23 8.74 -12.96
CA ALA A 78 -13.24 8.58 -11.89
C ALA A 78 -12.40 9.85 -11.67
N ARG A 79 -12.00 10.53 -12.75
CA ARG A 79 -11.19 11.76 -12.68
C ARG A 79 -11.97 12.98 -12.21
N GLU A 80 -13.29 13.01 -12.34
CA GLU A 80 -14.13 14.02 -11.71
C GLU A 80 -14.19 13.86 -10.18
N MET A 81 -13.92 12.65 -9.68
CA MET A 81 -13.88 12.36 -8.25
C MET A 81 -12.48 12.54 -7.66
N VAL A 82 -11.41 12.31 -8.43
CA VAL A 82 -10.02 12.39 -7.95
C VAL A 82 -9.39 13.73 -8.35
N ASN A 83 -8.63 14.34 -7.43
CA ASN A 83 -7.87 15.55 -7.75
C ASN A 83 -6.63 15.19 -8.63
N VAL A 84 -6.86 15.00 -9.92
CA VAL A 84 -5.81 14.68 -10.92
C VAL A 84 -5.29 15.92 -11.67
N GLY A 85 -5.66 17.11 -11.22
CA GLY A 85 -5.33 18.39 -11.85
C GLY A 85 -4.03 19.01 -11.35
N PHE A 86 -3.77 20.24 -11.77
CA PHE A 86 -2.70 21.05 -11.19
C PHE A 86 -3.09 21.56 -9.80
N THR A 87 -2.14 21.53 -8.87
CA THR A 87 -2.24 22.13 -7.54
C THR A 87 -0.96 22.90 -7.25
N THR A 88 -0.95 23.78 -6.25
CA THR A 88 0.28 24.51 -5.91
C THR A 88 1.26 23.62 -5.15
N ALA A 89 2.56 23.93 -5.22
CA ALA A 89 3.57 23.21 -4.43
C ALA A 89 3.35 23.36 -2.92
N ALA A 90 2.70 24.45 -2.47
CA ALA A 90 2.31 24.64 -1.08
C ALA A 90 1.25 23.62 -0.63
N ASP A 91 0.23 23.39 -1.47
CA ASP A 91 -0.80 22.38 -1.17
C ASP A 91 -0.23 20.96 -1.14
N VAL A 92 0.74 20.66 -2.02
CA VAL A 92 1.46 19.37 -1.99
C VAL A 92 2.29 19.22 -0.71
N LEU A 93 2.96 20.29 -0.28
CA LEU A 93 3.74 20.24 0.96
C LEU A 93 2.84 20.03 2.18
N GLU A 94 1.68 20.70 2.21
CA GLU A 94 0.72 20.55 3.30
C GLU A 94 0.17 19.11 3.35
N SER A 95 -0.30 18.57 2.22
CA SER A 95 -0.84 17.21 2.19
C SER A 95 0.18 16.12 2.53
N ARG A 96 1.48 16.38 2.33
CA ARG A 96 2.54 15.44 2.73
C ARG A 96 2.78 15.41 4.23
N LYS A 97 2.35 16.42 5.00
CA LYS A 97 2.43 16.39 6.47
C LYS A 97 1.47 15.37 7.08
N ASP A 98 0.41 15.04 6.36
CA ASP A 98 -0.60 14.06 6.78
C ASP A 98 -0.19 12.61 6.44
N LEU A 99 0.97 12.40 5.80
CA LEU A 99 1.46 11.07 5.50
C LEU A 99 1.89 10.34 6.76
N ILE A 100 1.36 9.12 6.91
CA ILE A 100 1.80 8.22 7.97
C ILE A 100 3.15 7.63 7.61
N THR A 101 4.04 7.58 8.60
CA THR A 101 5.28 6.83 8.54
C THR A 101 5.25 5.69 9.56
N LEU A 102 5.57 4.48 9.13
CA LEU A 102 5.62 3.30 10.00
C LEU A 102 7.01 3.21 10.65
N SER A 103 7.06 3.20 11.98
CA SER A 103 8.32 3.03 12.71
C SER A 103 8.94 1.68 12.39
N THR A 104 10.25 1.69 12.16
CA THR A 104 11.08 0.49 12.01
C THR A 104 11.38 -0.19 13.34
N GLY A 105 10.92 0.39 14.47
CA GLY A 105 11.26 -0.06 15.82
C GLY A 105 12.69 0.29 16.25
N SER A 106 13.40 1.11 15.47
CA SER A 106 14.75 1.61 15.74
C SER A 106 14.81 3.11 15.50
N ASN A 107 15.01 3.88 16.58
CA ASN A 107 15.07 5.34 16.50
C ASN A 107 16.14 5.85 15.52
N ALA A 108 17.30 5.18 15.46
CA ALA A 108 18.38 5.58 14.55
C ALA A 108 18.03 5.38 13.07
N VAL A 109 17.25 4.34 12.76
CA VAL A 109 16.78 4.08 11.38
C VAL A 109 15.63 5.02 11.04
N ASP A 110 14.72 5.25 11.97
CA ASP A 110 13.60 6.18 11.80
C ASP A 110 14.13 7.62 11.60
N GLU A 111 15.15 8.05 12.34
CA GLU A 111 15.82 9.35 12.13
C GLU A 111 16.46 9.44 10.74
N LEU A 112 17.16 8.39 10.29
CA LEU A 112 17.75 8.33 8.96
C LEU A 112 16.68 8.45 7.86
N LEU A 113 15.51 7.83 8.07
CA LEU A 113 14.36 7.85 7.16
C LEU A 113 13.46 9.08 7.36
N LYS A 114 13.78 9.96 8.32
CA LYS A 114 12.98 11.14 8.70
C LYS A 114 11.56 10.82 9.18
N GLY A 115 11.41 9.75 9.94
CA GLY A 115 10.18 9.35 10.63
C GLY A 115 9.94 7.84 10.62
N GLY A 116 10.26 7.17 9.51
CA GLY A 116 10.03 5.74 9.32
C GLY A 116 9.77 5.40 7.86
N ILE A 117 9.08 4.29 7.61
CA ILE A 117 8.68 3.87 6.26
C ILE A 117 7.42 4.64 5.84
N GLU A 118 7.54 5.50 4.82
CA GLU A 118 6.46 6.36 4.33
C GLU A 118 5.36 5.57 3.61
N THR A 119 4.10 5.79 3.99
CA THR A 119 2.92 5.25 3.30
C THR A 119 2.70 5.90 1.93
N GLY A 120 2.00 5.22 1.02
CA GLY A 120 1.78 5.72 -0.35
C GLY A 120 3.03 5.73 -1.23
N SER A 121 4.11 5.07 -0.80
CA SER A 121 5.37 4.95 -1.54
C SER A 121 5.90 3.51 -1.50
N ILE A 122 6.79 3.17 -2.44
CA ILE A 122 7.56 1.92 -2.40
C ILE A 122 8.92 2.21 -1.78
N THR A 123 9.24 1.52 -0.69
CA THR A 123 10.59 1.51 -0.09
C THR A 123 11.29 0.20 -0.40
N GLU A 124 12.41 0.25 -1.13
CA GLU A 124 13.21 -0.93 -1.46
C GLU A 124 14.30 -1.19 -0.42
N LEU A 125 14.27 -2.39 0.18
CA LEU A 125 15.32 -2.88 1.07
C LEU A 125 16.25 -3.84 0.30
N PHE A 126 17.47 -3.39 -0.02
CA PHE A 126 18.46 -4.21 -0.73
C PHE A 126 19.72 -4.49 0.10
N GLY A 127 20.42 -5.57 -0.22
CA GLY A 127 21.67 -5.98 0.45
C GLY A 127 21.87 -7.49 0.45
N GLU A 128 23.03 -7.96 0.90
CA GLU A 128 23.39 -9.38 0.93
C GLU A 128 22.49 -10.23 1.85
N PHE A 129 22.56 -11.55 1.72
CA PHE A 129 21.87 -12.45 2.65
C PHE A 129 22.33 -12.19 4.10
N ARG A 130 21.40 -12.30 5.07
CA ARG A 130 21.63 -12.01 6.51
C ARG A 130 21.93 -10.56 6.89
N THR A 131 21.67 -9.58 6.02
CA THR A 131 21.78 -8.14 6.39
C THR A 131 20.57 -7.56 7.12
N GLY A 132 19.59 -8.38 7.53
CA GLY A 132 18.45 -7.94 8.33
C GLY A 132 17.17 -7.56 7.57
N LYS A 133 17.15 -7.64 6.23
CA LYS A 133 15.96 -7.32 5.40
C LYS A 133 14.68 -8.01 5.87
N THR A 134 14.67 -9.35 5.92
CA THR A 134 13.51 -10.12 6.38
C THR A 134 13.16 -9.83 7.86
N GLN A 135 14.15 -9.50 8.70
CA GLN A 135 13.87 -9.12 10.09
C GLN A 135 13.12 -7.80 10.16
N LEU A 136 13.50 -6.82 9.34
CA LEU A 136 12.77 -5.56 9.23
C LEU A 136 11.36 -5.79 8.67
N CYS A 137 11.18 -6.68 7.70
CA CYS A 137 9.86 -7.10 7.22
C CYS A 137 8.97 -7.66 8.35
N HIS A 138 9.49 -8.57 9.18
CA HIS A 138 8.75 -9.10 10.33
C HIS A 138 8.40 -8.03 11.36
N GLN A 139 9.32 -7.10 11.61
CA GLN A 139 9.12 -5.96 12.51
C GLN A 139 7.99 -5.04 12.01
N LEU A 140 7.99 -4.70 10.73
CA LEU A 140 6.98 -3.85 10.13
C LEU A 140 5.58 -4.49 10.11
N CYS A 141 5.47 -5.82 9.99
CA CYS A 141 4.19 -6.52 10.14
C CYS A 141 3.51 -6.29 11.49
N VAL A 142 4.29 -6.00 12.53
CA VAL A 142 3.78 -5.74 13.88
C VAL A 142 3.61 -4.24 14.09
N THR A 143 4.59 -3.41 13.74
CA THR A 143 4.50 -1.96 14.00
C THR A 143 3.42 -1.29 13.17
N CYS A 144 3.09 -1.79 11.97
CA CYS A 144 1.99 -1.23 11.18
C CYS A 144 0.62 -1.34 11.87
N GLN A 145 0.46 -2.27 12.82
CA GLN A 145 -0.78 -2.49 13.56
C GLN A 145 -0.92 -1.55 14.77
N LEU A 146 0.15 -0.87 15.17
CA LEU A 146 0.11 0.07 16.28
C LEU A 146 -0.75 1.31 15.94
N PRO A 147 -1.25 2.01 16.98
CA PRO A 147 -1.78 3.36 16.86
C PRO A 147 -0.84 4.31 16.12
N VAL A 148 -1.40 5.30 15.40
CA VAL A 148 -0.60 6.27 14.63
C VAL A 148 0.31 7.10 15.55
N ASP A 149 -0.17 7.49 16.73
CA ASP A 149 0.60 8.20 17.76
C ASP A 149 1.76 7.38 18.36
N ARG A 150 1.78 6.06 18.10
CA ARG A 150 2.86 5.13 18.46
C ARG A 150 3.69 4.67 17.25
N GLY A 151 3.61 5.41 16.14
CA GLY A 151 4.38 5.14 14.92
C GLY A 151 3.87 3.94 14.12
N GLY A 152 2.58 3.58 14.27
CA GLY A 152 1.93 2.59 13.41
C GLY A 152 0.98 3.21 12.39
N GLY A 153 0.17 2.38 11.74
CA GLY A 153 -0.82 2.79 10.75
C GLY A 153 -2.24 2.31 11.06
N GLU A 154 -2.44 1.69 12.23
CA GLU A 154 -3.71 1.08 12.65
C GLU A 154 -4.30 0.16 11.58
N GLY A 155 -3.44 -0.65 10.96
CA GLY A 155 -3.84 -1.49 9.84
C GLY A 155 -3.13 -2.83 9.82
N LYS A 156 -3.77 -3.79 9.15
CA LYS A 156 -3.23 -5.12 8.90
C LYS A 156 -2.02 -5.08 7.96
N ALA A 157 -1.27 -6.18 7.92
CA ALA A 157 -0.17 -6.37 6.97
C ALA A 157 -0.50 -7.46 5.94
N LEU A 158 -0.10 -7.25 4.69
CA LEU A 158 -0.01 -8.27 3.65
C LEU A 158 1.44 -8.69 3.48
N TYR A 159 1.71 -10.00 3.44
CA TYR A 159 3.04 -10.56 3.24
C TYR A 159 3.04 -11.57 2.11
N ILE A 160 3.71 -11.22 1.01
CA ILE A 160 3.99 -12.13 -0.11
C ILE A 160 5.42 -12.64 0.03
N ASP A 161 5.56 -13.92 0.36
CA ASP A 161 6.85 -14.59 0.52
C ASP A 161 7.20 -15.38 -0.74
N THR A 162 8.36 -15.11 -1.32
CA THR A 162 8.85 -15.79 -2.53
C THR A 162 9.98 -16.79 -2.23
N GLU A 163 10.58 -16.72 -1.03
CA GLU A 163 11.78 -17.49 -0.67
C GLU A 163 11.53 -18.49 0.48
N GLY A 164 10.35 -18.45 1.11
CA GLY A 164 10.02 -19.28 2.26
C GLY A 164 10.71 -18.81 3.55
N THR A 165 10.94 -17.50 3.69
CA THR A 165 11.67 -16.88 4.81
C THR A 165 10.74 -16.45 5.94
N PHE A 166 9.42 -16.40 5.73
CA PHE A 166 8.47 -15.97 6.74
C PHE A 166 8.41 -16.93 7.94
N ARG A 167 8.48 -16.39 9.17
CA ARG A 167 8.46 -17.16 10.42
C ARG A 167 7.48 -16.50 11.40
N PRO A 168 6.24 -17.00 11.53
CA PRO A 168 5.21 -16.42 12.40
C PRO A 168 5.66 -16.21 13.85
N GLN A 169 6.49 -17.12 14.39
CA GLN A 169 7.00 -17.03 15.75
C GLN A 169 7.84 -15.77 15.99
N ARG A 170 8.43 -15.18 14.93
CA ARG A 170 9.13 -13.89 15.03
C ARG A 170 8.17 -12.75 15.31
N LEU A 171 6.95 -12.77 14.74
CA LEU A 171 5.93 -11.74 15.01
C LEU A 171 5.48 -11.78 16.46
N GLN A 172 5.25 -12.96 17.04
CA GLN A 172 4.88 -13.09 18.46
C GLN A 172 5.94 -12.48 19.38
N ALA A 173 7.22 -12.79 19.15
CA ALA A 173 8.32 -12.22 19.94
C ALA A 173 8.43 -10.68 19.79
N ILE A 174 8.06 -10.15 18.63
CA ILE A 174 8.02 -8.69 18.40
C ILE A 174 6.78 -8.08 19.06
N ALA A 175 5.62 -8.76 19.01
CA ALA A 175 4.38 -8.34 19.66
C ALA A 175 4.57 -8.16 21.17
N GLU A 176 5.26 -9.10 21.83
CA GLU A 176 5.61 -9.03 23.25
C GLU A 176 6.35 -7.72 23.61
N ARG A 177 7.29 -7.27 22.76
CA ARG A 177 8.02 -6.00 22.96
C ARG A 177 7.09 -4.79 23.01
N TYR A 178 5.98 -4.83 22.29
CA TYR A 178 5.01 -3.73 22.22
C TYR A 178 3.82 -3.90 23.17
N GLY A 179 3.77 -5.00 23.93
CA GLY A 179 2.65 -5.34 24.81
C GLY A 179 1.38 -5.73 24.06
N LEU A 180 1.53 -6.26 22.84
CA LEU A 180 0.41 -6.73 22.01
C LEU A 180 0.15 -8.23 22.25
N ASP A 181 -1.10 -8.65 22.08
CA ASP A 181 -1.45 -10.06 22.05
C ASP A 181 -0.91 -10.72 20.77
N GLY A 182 -0.10 -11.76 20.93
CA GLY A 182 0.60 -12.39 19.82
C GLY A 182 -0.33 -13.04 18.80
N ASP A 183 -1.42 -13.66 19.25
CA ASP A 183 -2.37 -14.34 18.37
C ASP A 183 -3.18 -13.32 17.56
N SER A 184 -3.62 -12.23 18.19
CA SER A 184 -4.27 -11.11 17.50
C SER A 184 -3.34 -10.47 16.45
N VAL A 185 -2.05 -10.33 16.75
CA VAL A 185 -1.06 -9.83 15.77
C VAL A 185 -0.94 -10.75 14.58
N LEU A 186 -0.95 -12.08 14.78
CA LEU A 186 -0.89 -13.07 13.70
C LEU A 186 -2.15 -13.04 12.82
N ASP A 187 -3.33 -12.93 13.41
CA ASP A 187 -4.61 -12.83 12.67
C ASP A 187 -4.70 -11.59 11.77
N ASN A 188 -3.93 -10.56 12.10
CA ASN A 188 -3.82 -9.31 11.33
C ASN A 188 -2.75 -9.35 10.23
N VAL A 189 -2.10 -10.49 9.99
CA VAL A 189 -1.13 -10.66 8.89
C VAL A 189 -1.65 -11.64 7.86
N ALA A 190 -2.08 -11.11 6.72
CA ALA A 190 -2.46 -11.90 5.56
C ALA A 190 -1.20 -12.40 4.84
N PHE A 191 -0.94 -13.70 4.89
CA PHE A 191 0.25 -14.32 4.32
C PHE A 191 -0.06 -15.15 3.07
N ALA A 192 0.78 -15.03 2.04
CA ALA A 192 0.76 -15.91 0.87
C ALA A 192 2.18 -16.25 0.41
N ARG A 193 2.38 -17.50 -0.03
CA ARG A 193 3.63 -17.94 -0.66
C ARG A 193 3.48 -17.94 -2.18
N ALA A 194 4.29 -17.14 -2.86
CA ALA A 194 4.40 -17.18 -4.32
C ALA A 194 5.36 -18.29 -4.75
N TYR A 195 5.07 -18.95 -5.87
CA TYR A 195 5.84 -20.10 -6.37
C TYR A 195 6.49 -19.83 -7.74
N ASN A 196 6.00 -18.82 -8.46
CA ASN A 196 6.53 -18.32 -9.72
C ASN A 196 6.07 -16.86 -9.91
N SER A 197 6.62 -16.16 -10.90
CA SER A 197 6.37 -14.74 -11.17
C SER A 197 4.92 -14.45 -11.56
N GLU A 198 4.24 -15.35 -12.27
CA GLU A 198 2.82 -15.22 -12.61
C GLU A 198 1.92 -15.31 -11.36
N HIS A 199 2.17 -16.29 -10.50
CA HIS A 199 1.47 -16.44 -9.23
C HIS A 199 1.72 -15.23 -8.32
N GLN A 200 2.95 -14.71 -8.29
CA GLN A 200 3.29 -13.49 -7.56
C GLN A 200 2.43 -12.30 -8.01
N MET A 201 2.22 -12.12 -9.32
CA MET A 201 1.31 -11.10 -9.87
C MET A 201 -0.15 -11.35 -9.47
N GLN A 202 -0.62 -12.60 -9.54
CA GLN A 202 -2.00 -12.94 -9.15
C GLN A 202 -2.28 -12.64 -7.67
N LEU A 203 -1.31 -12.91 -6.78
CA LEU A 203 -1.42 -12.59 -5.36
C LEU A 203 -1.56 -11.08 -5.11
N LEU A 204 -0.91 -10.25 -5.92
CA LEU A 204 -1.03 -8.79 -5.81
C LEU A 204 -2.43 -8.29 -6.23
N ILE A 205 -3.02 -8.92 -7.26
CA ILE A 205 -4.42 -8.65 -7.66
C ILE A 205 -5.39 -9.08 -6.55
N GLN A 206 -5.15 -10.23 -5.91
CA GLN A 206 -5.96 -10.66 -4.76
C GLN A 206 -5.79 -9.71 -3.57
N ALA A 207 -4.57 -9.24 -3.33
CA ALA A 207 -4.27 -8.27 -2.28
C ALA A 207 -5.06 -6.97 -2.47
N SER A 208 -5.21 -6.46 -3.70
CA SER A 208 -6.01 -5.25 -3.94
C SER A 208 -7.50 -5.43 -3.61
N ALA A 209 -8.04 -6.64 -3.79
CA ALA A 209 -9.39 -6.97 -3.33
C ALA A 209 -9.49 -6.97 -1.79
N MET A 210 -8.52 -7.57 -1.09
CA MET A 210 -8.48 -7.60 0.37
C MET A 210 -8.37 -6.20 0.97
N MET A 211 -7.55 -5.33 0.36
CA MET A 211 -7.37 -3.93 0.78
C MET A 211 -8.61 -3.07 0.55
N ALA A 212 -9.54 -3.49 -0.30
CA ALA A 212 -10.82 -2.82 -0.50
C ALA A 212 -11.87 -3.21 0.56
N GLU A 213 -11.69 -4.36 1.24
CA GLU A 213 -12.62 -4.89 2.23
C GLU A 213 -12.18 -4.63 3.68
N SER A 214 -10.87 -4.51 3.90
CA SER A 214 -10.27 -4.32 5.22
C SER A 214 -9.14 -3.30 5.16
N ARG A 215 -8.90 -2.65 6.30
CA ARG A 215 -7.80 -1.69 6.42
C ARG A 215 -6.45 -2.40 6.53
N PHE A 216 -5.62 -2.23 5.51
CA PHE A 216 -4.21 -2.60 5.53
C PHE A 216 -3.35 -1.34 5.54
N ALA A 217 -2.27 -1.36 6.32
CA ALA A 217 -1.30 -0.27 6.40
C ALA A 217 0.02 -0.61 5.68
N LEU A 218 0.22 -1.88 5.32
CA LEU A 218 1.49 -2.36 4.81
C LEU A 218 1.31 -3.55 3.84
N VAL A 219 2.05 -3.50 2.74
CA VAL A 219 2.26 -4.64 1.83
C VAL A 219 3.76 -4.93 1.76
N ILE A 220 4.15 -6.17 2.06
CA ILE A 220 5.52 -6.66 1.96
C ILE A 220 5.62 -7.70 0.85
N VAL A 221 6.67 -7.60 0.05
CA VAL A 221 7.06 -8.61 -0.94
C VAL A 221 8.52 -9.02 -0.67
N ASP A 222 8.72 -10.17 -0.04
CA ASP A 222 10.05 -10.69 0.32
C ASP A 222 10.37 -11.97 -0.47
N SER A 223 11.11 -11.91 -1.58
CA SER A 223 11.64 -10.73 -2.28
C SER A 223 10.95 -10.50 -3.63
N ALA A 224 10.89 -9.23 -4.07
CA ALA A 224 10.22 -8.84 -5.30
C ALA A 224 10.83 -9.45 -6.58
N THR A 225 12.14 -9.73 -6.59
CA THR A 225 12.88 -10.10 -7.81
C THR A 225 13.31 -11.56 -7.88
N ALA A 226 13.17 -12.35 -6.80
CA ALA A 226 13.65 -13.74 -6.78
C ALA A 226 13.01 -14.59 -7.89
N LEU A 227 11.69 -14.63 -7.96
CA LEU A 227 10.98 -15.48 -8.93
C LEU A 227 11.18 -15.00 -10.37
N PHE A 228 11.20 -13.68 -10.61
CA PHE A 228 11.52 -13.11 -11.93
C PHE A 228 12.95 -13.45 -12.40
N ARG A 229 13.91 -13.60 -11.48
CA ARG A 229 15.27 -14.03 -11.86
C ARG A 229 15.35 -15.50 -12.19
N THR A 230 14.52 -16.33 -11.57
CA THR A 230 14.44 -17.77 -11.83
C THR A 230 13.68 -18.05 -13.13
N ASP A 231 12.52 -17.44 -13.31
CA ASP A 231 11.63 -17.71 -14.45
C ASP A 231 12.17 -17.14 -15.78
N TYR A 232 12.90 -16.00 -15.72
CA TYR A 232 13.50 -15.36 -16.88
C TYR A 232 15.03 -15.48 -16.81
N SER A 233 15.55 -16.52 -17.44
CA SER A 233 16.93 -16.97 -17.32
C SER A 233 17.82 -16.51 -18.49
N GLY A 234 18.98 -15.96 -18.16
CA GLY A 234 19.99 -15.54 -19.13
C GLY A 234 19.75 -14.17 -19.77
N ARG A 235 20.66 -13.76 -20.66
CA ARG A 235 20.65 -12.41 -21.25
C ARG A 235 19.55 -12.21 -22.29
N GLY A 236 19.09 -13.28 -22.96
CA GLY A 236 18.05 -13.20 -23.99
C GLY A 236 16.68 -12.79 -23.45
N GLU A 237 16.39 -13.11 -22.19
CA GLU A 237 15.10 -12.84 -21.54
C GLU A 237 15.12 -11.57 -20.68
N LEU A 238 16.24 -10.84 -20.65
CA LEU A 238 16.37 -9.63 -19.84
C LEU A 238 15.29 -8.61 -20.16
N ALA A 239 15.00 -8.37 -21.44
CA ALA A 239 13.99 -7.40 -21.85
C ALA A 239 12.59 -7.79 -21.36
N ALA A 240 12.21 -9.07 -21.52
CA ALA A 240 10.92 -9.57 -21.05
C ALA A 240 10.82 -9.47 -19.52
N ARG A 241 11.86 -9.87 -18.79
CA ARG A 241 11.93 -9.75 -17.34
C ARG A 241 11.74 -8.31 -16.86
N GLN A 242 12.44 -7.35 -17.47
CA GLN A 242 12.31 -5.94 -17.07
C GLN A 242 10.91 -5.41 -17.35
N GLN A 243 10.26 -5.83 -18.44
CA GLN A 243 8.89 -5.44 -18.73
C GLN A 243 7.89 -6.00 -17.71
N GLU A 244 8.00 -7.29 -17.38
CA GLU A 244 7.09 -7.91 -16.40
C GLU A 244 7.33 -7.42 -14.97
N LEU A 245 8.59 -7.22 -14.58
CA LEU A 245 8.92 -6.63 -13.28
C LEU A 245 8.43 -5.18 -13.18
N ALA A 246 8.55 -4.39 -14.25
CA ALA A 246 8.02 -3.02 -14.27
C ALA A 246 6.50 -2.99 -14.12
N LYS A 247 5.79 -3.93 -14.75
CA LYS A 247 4.34 -4.10 -14.52
C LYS A 247 4.06 -4.47 -13.08
N TYR A 248 4.80 -5.42 -12.51
CA TYR A 248 4.62 -5.87 -11.13
C TYR A 248 4.80 -4.72 -10.13
N VAL A 249 5.89 -3.95 -10.25
CA VAL A 249 6.14 -2.77 -9.42
C VAL A 249 5.03 -1.73 -9.62
N GLY A 250 4.58 -1.50 -10.85
CA GLY A 250 3.49 -0.56 -11.15
C GLY A 250 2.11 -0.99 -10.63
N TYR A 251 1.87 -2.28 -10.37
CA TYR A 251 0.66 -2.75 -9.67
C TYR A 251 0.79 -2.68 -8.15
N ALA A 252 2.02 -2.63 -7.63
CA ALA A 252 2.29 -2.61 -6.19
C ALA A 252 2.35 -1.19 -5.62
N SER A 253 2.52 -0.18 -6.49
CA SER A 253 2.46 1.26 -6.18
C SER A 253 1.04 1.78 -6.22
#